data_AF-A0A8J4PAZ7-F1
#
_entry.id   AF-A0A8J4PAZ7-F1
#
_cell.length_a   1.000
_cell.length_b   1.000
_cell.length_c   1.000
_cell.angle_alpha   90.00
_cell.angle_beta   90.00
_cell.angle_gamma   90.00
#
_symmetry.space_group_name_H-M   'P 1'
#
loop_
_entity.id
_entity.type
_entity.pdbx_description
1 polymer ?
#
loop_
_entity_poly.entity_id
_entity_poly.type
_entity_poly.pdbx_seq_one_letter_code
_entity_poly.pdbx_strand_id
1 'polypeptide(L)'
;MVAKGTTDYKAGFEYAFDQLQNSNITRANCNKMIMMFTDGGEDRVQDVFEKYNWPNKTVRVFTFSVGQHNYDVTPLQWMACANKGYYFEIPSIGAIRINTQEYLDVLGRPMVLAGNRAKQVQWTNVYQDALGLGLVVTGTLPVFNLT
;
A
#
# COMPACT_ATOMS: atom_id res chain seq x y z
N MET A 1 -7.71 11.14 -20.72
CA MET A 1 -6.35 11.42 -20.23
C MET A 1 -5.39 10.81 -21.24
N VAL A 2 -4.36 11.53 -21.65
CA VAL A 2 -3.41 11.05 -22.67
C VAL A 2 -2.07 10.85 -21.97
N ALA A 3 -1.60 9.60 -21.91
CA ALA A 3 -0.24 9.31 -21.47
C ALA A 3 0.74 9.84 -22.54
N LYS A 4 1.69 10.69 -22.13
CA LYS A 4 2.71 11.28 -23.00
C LYS A 4 3.94 11.63 -22.17
N GLY A 5 5.13 11.29 -22.67
CA GLY A 5 6.40 11.59 -22.00
C GLY A 5 7.22 10.33 -21.71
N THR A 6 8.35 10.53 -21.04
CA THR A 6 9.25 9.47 -20.56
C THR A 6 8.99 9.17 -19.09
N THR A 7 9.16 7.92 -18.69
CA THR A 7 9.04 7.50 -17.28
C THR A 7 10.27 7.90 -16.48
N ASP A 8 10.07 8.60 -15.36
CA ASP A 8 11.11 8.94 -14.39
C ASP A 8 10.66 8.55 -12.99
N TYR A 9 11.10 7.37 -12.54
CA TYR A 9 10.75 6.88 -11.20
C TYR A 9 11.47 7.64 -10.10
N LYS A 10 12.65 8.19 -10.36
CA LYS A 10 13.41 8.96 -9.38
C LYS A 10 12.64 10.19 -8.97
N ALA A 11 12.27 11.04 -9.93
CA ALA A 11 11.47 12.23 -9.66
C ALA A 11 10.13 11.89 -8.99
N GLY A 12 9.48 10.80 -9.43
CA GLY A 12 8.21 10.35 -8.85
C GLY A 12 8.31 9.95 -7.38
N PHE A 13 9.33 9.16 -7.01
CA PHE A 13 9.53 8.75 -5.62
C PHE A 13 10.05 9.89 -4.73
N GLU A 14 10.94 10.75 -5.22
CA GLU A 14 11.38 11.94 -4.48
C GLU A 14 10.18 12.81 -4.11
N TYR A 15 9.31 13.10 -5.09
CA TYR A 15 8.08 13.84 -4.84
C TYR A 15 7.18 13.14 -3.82
N ALA A 16 6.98 11.82 -3.94
CA ALA A 16 6.15 11.07 -3.01
C ALA A 16 6.69 11.10 -1.56
N PHE A 17 8.01 11.01 -1.39
CA PHE A 17 8.62 11.13 -0.07
C PHE A 17 8.49 12.53 0.51
N ASP A 18 8.69 13.57 -0.28
CA ASP A 18 8.51 14.96 0.16
C ASP A 18 7.07 15.21 0.63
N GLN A 19 6.07 14.67 -0.09
CA GLN A 19 4.67 14.71 0.36
C GLN A 19 4.44 13.97 1.68
N LEU A 20 5.15 12.88 1.94
CA LEU A 20 5.08 12.15 3.20
C LEU A 20 5.80 12.84 4.36
N GLN A 21 6.73 13.76 4.08
CA GLN A 21 7.47 14.50 5.10
C GLN A 21 6.79 15.82 5.50
N ASN A 22 5.89 16.36 4.68
CA ASN A 22 5.20 17.61 4.98
C ASN A 22 4.42 17.53 6.31
N SER A 23 4.90 18.25 7.33
CA SER A 23 4.36 18.27 8.70
C SER A 23 3.35 19.39 8.94
N ASN A 24 3.13 20.29 7.98
CA ASN A 24 2.31 21.50 8.15
C ASN A 24 0.81 21.25 7.97
N ILE A 25 0.41 20.00 7.78
CA ILE A 25 -0.97 19.57 7.58
C ILE A 25 -1.35 18.51 8.63
N THR A 26 -2.62 18.42 8.99
CA THR A 26 -3.13 17.34 9.84
C THR A 26 -2.97 16.00 9.12
N ARG A 27 -2.38 14.99 9.79
CA ARG A 27 -2.13 13.67 9.20
C ARG A 27 -2.55 12.55 10.15
N ALA A 28 -2.79 11.37 9.58
CA ALA A 28 -3.09 10.16 10.35
C ALA A 28 -1.92 9.69 11.23
N ASN A 29 -0.67 10.00 10.86
CA ASN A 29 0.56 9.67 11.62
C ASN A 29 0.68 8.19 12.08
N CYS A 30 0.16 7.27 11.27
CA CYS A 30 0.25 5.83 11.49
C CYS A 30 1.07 5.17 10.37
N ASN A 31 0.54 4.12 9.73
CA ASN A 31 1.16 3.46 8.58
C ASN A 31 1.42 4.46 7.44
N LYS A 32 2.69 4.72 7.13
CA LYS A 32 3.10 5.50 5.95
C LYS A 32 3.38 4.55 4.80
N MET A 33 2.76 4.79 3.65
CA MET A 33 2.97 3.96 2.48
C MET A 33 2.87 4.74 1.17
N ILE A 34 3.53 4.21 0.14
CA ILE A 34 3.46 4.68 -1.24
C ILE A 34 3.00 3.49 -2.08
N MET A 35 2.01 3.70 -2.96
CA MET A 35 1.52 2.72 -3.91
C MET A 35 1.80 3.23 -5.33
N MET A 36 2.59 2.49 -6.10
CA MET A 36 2.93 2.82 -7.48
C MET A 36 2.24 1.86 -8.44
N PHE A 37 1.54 2.40 -9.44
CA PHE A 37 0.92 1.64 -10.52
C PHE A 37 1.68 1.91 -11.82
N THR A 38 2.13 0.86 -12.49
CA THR A 38 2.89 0.94 -13.74
C THR A 38 2.76 -0.36 -14.52
N ASP A 39 3.11 -0.38 -15.80
CA ASP A 39 3.19 -1.57 -16.64
C ASP A 39 4.60 -2.19 -16.64
N GLY A 40 5.54 -1.68 -15.85
CA GLY A 40 6.90 -2.23 -15.76
C GLY A 40 7.96 -1.13 -15.79
N GLY A 41 9.23 -1.48 -15.65
CA GLY A 41 10.29 -0.50 -15.82
C GLY A 41 11.66 -1.03 -15.45
N GLU A 42 12.68 -0.32 -15.89
CA GLU A 42 14.07 -0.81 -15.85
C GLU A 42 14.83 -0.35 -14.60
N ASP A 43 14.42 0.76 -13.99
CA ASP A 43 15.11 1.36 -12.86
C ASP A 43 14.53 0.92 -11.50
N ARG A 44 15.43 0.62 -10.56
CA ARG A 44 15.13 0.25 -9.17
C ARG A 44 15.13 1.45 -8.23
N VAL A 45 15.67 2.60 -8.66
CA VAL A 45 15.71 3.86 -7.91
C VAL A 45 16.27 3.70 -6.49
N GLN A 46 17.31 2.86 -6.38
CA GLN A 46 17.88 2.46 -5.09
C GLN A 46 18.39 3.66 -4.28
N ASP A 47 19.00 4.64 -4.96
CA ASP A 47 19.55 5.86 -4.37
C ASP A 47 18.49 6.71 -3.65
N VAL A 48 17.26 6.79 -4.18
CA VAL A 48 16.15 7.49 -3.51
C VAL A 48 15.72 6.74 -2.26
N PHE A 49 15.59 5.41 -2.32
CA PHE A 49 15.21 4.63 -1.13
C PHE A 49 16.29 4.69 -0.05
N GLU A 50 17.56 4.67 -0.43
CA GLU A 50 18.68 4.85 0.48
C GLU A 50 18.64 6.21 1.17
N LYS A 51 18.39 7.29 0.42
CA LYS A 51 18.29 8.66 0.94
C LYS A 51 17.10 8.86 1.88
N TYR A 52 15.91 8.37 1.50
CA TYR A 52 14.66 8.77 2.16
C TYR A 52 14.10 7.74 3.14
N ASN A 53 14.38 6.45 2.98
CA ASN A 53 13.70 5.41 3.73
C ASN A 53 14.64 4.46 4.48
N TRP A 54 15.93 4.39 4.13
CA TRP A 54 16.89 3.49 4.77
C TRP A 54 17.60 4.18 5.95
N PRO A 55 18.08 3.40 6.94
CA PRO A 55 18.01 1.93 7.07
C PRO A 55 16.69 1.42 7.69
N ASN A 56 15.90 2.31 8.30
CA ASN A 56 14.76 1.91 9.14
C ASN A 56 13.56 1.35 8.35
N LYS A 57 13.40 1.77 7.09
CA LYS A 57 12.33 1.37 6.19
C LYS A 57 10.96 1.63 6.82
N THR A 58 10.73 2.90 7.17
CA THR A 58 9.54 3.36 7.88
C THR A 58 8.33 3.54 6.97
N VAL A 59 8.57 3.81 5.69
CA VAL A 59 7.55 3.88 4.63
C VAL A 59 7.50 2.54 3.91
N ARG A 60 6.30 1.99 3.74
CA ARG A 60 6.07 0.78 2.94
C ARG A 60 5.84 1.14 1.48
N VAL A 61 6.47 0.43 0.54
CA VAL A 61 6.27 0.66 -0.90
C VAL A 61 5.59 -0.54 -1.51
N PHE A 62 4.41 -0.32 -2.09
CA PHE A 62 3.68 -1.33 -2.85
C PHE A 62 3.75 -0.99 -4.33
N THR A 63 3.98 -1.99 -5.16
CA THR A 63 4.07 -1.82 -6.61
C THR A 63 3.05 -2.71 -7.30
N PHE A 64 2.28 -2.12 -8.21
CA PHE A 64 1.24 -2.79 -8.98
C PHE A 64 1.65 -2.79 -10.44
N SER A 65 1.87 -3.97 -11.01
CA SER A 65 2.00 -4.15 -12.45
C SER A 65 0.61 -4.22 -13.07
N VAL A 66 0.27 -3.35 -14.01
CA VAL A 66 -1.10 -3.23 -14.55
C VAL A 66 -1.13 -3.46 -16.05
N GLY A 67 -2.09 -4.28 -16.49
CA GLY A 67 -2.30 -4.62 -17.89
C GLY A 67 -1.47 -5.82 -18.35
N GLN A 68 -1.68 -6.21 -19.61
CA GLN A 68 -0.86 -7.22 -20.26
C GLN A 68 0.27 -6.52 -21.00
N HIS A 69 1.51 -6.83 -20.62
CA HIS A 69 2.71 -6.22 -21.19
C HIS A 69 3.89 -7.20 -21.14
N ASN A 70 4.93 -6.90 -21.90
CA ASN A 70 6.18 -7.66 -21.92
C ASN A 70 7.34 -6.94 -21.23
N TYR A 71 7.09 -5.82 -20.55
CA TYR A 71 8.11 -5.10 -19.78
C TYR A 71 8.58 -5.90 -18.57
N ASP A 72 9.83 -5.67 -18.17
CA ASP A 72 10.40 -6.31 -16.97
C ASP A 72 9.75 -5.75 -15.70
N VAL A 73 9.32 -6.67 -14.83
CA VAL A 73 8.70 -6.39 -13.53
C VAL A 73 9.67 -6.62 -12.36
N THR A 74 10.86 -7.17 -12.64
CA THR A 74 11.87 -7.47 -11.62
C THR A 74 12.25 -6.24 -10.80
N PRO A 75 12.40 -5.02 -11.40
CA PRO A 75 12.65 -3.82 -10.61
C PRO A 75 11.48 -3.47 -9.67
N LEU A 76 10.23 -3.67 -10.10
CA LEU A 76 9.05 -3.44 -9.24
C LEU A 76 9.04 -4.36 -8.03
N GLN A 77 9.26 -5.66 -8.27
CA GLN A 77 9.35 -6.67 -7.22
C GLN A 77 10.47 -6.34 -6.23
N TRP A 78 11.63 -5.89 -6.73
CA TRP A 78 12.74 -5.46 -5.90
C TRP A 78 12.36 -4.25 -5.03
N MET A 79 11.72 -3.22 -5.61
CA MET A 79 11.30 -2.03 -4.87
C MET A 79 10.33 -2.36 -3.74
N ALA A 80 9.35 -3.22 -3.99
CA ALA A 80 8.40 -3.67 -2.98
C ALA A 80 9.09 -4.46 -1.85
N CYS A 81 9.96 -5.41 -2.22
CA CYS A 81 10.70 -6.24 -1.28
C CYS A 81 11.66 -5.41 -0.40
N ALA A 82 12.42 -4.52 -1.03
CA ALA A 82 13.39 -3.65 -0.36
C ALA A 82 12.77 -2.74 0.69
N ASN A 83 11.49 -2.39 0.55
CA ASN A 83 10.76 -1.44 1.39
C ASN A 83 9.61 -2.06 2.20
N LYS A 84 9.66 -3.36 2.52
CA LYS A 84 8.67 -4.05 3.40
C LYS A 84 7.21 -3.90 2.93
N GLY A 85 6.98 -3.74 1.63
CA GLY A 85 5.65 -3.74 1.05
C GLY A 85 5.35 -5.06 0.34
N TYR A 86 4.66 -4.99 -0.80
CA TYR A 86 4.28 -6.15 -1.58
C TYR A 86 4.07 -5.80 -3.06
N TYR A 87 4.26 -6.78 -3.92
CA TYR A 87 4.06 -6.67 -5.36
C TYR A 87 2.73 -7.34 -5.74
N PHE A 88 1.96 -6.68 -6.60
CA PHE A 88 0.70 -7.19 -7.12
C PHE A 88 0.67 -7.05 -8.64
N GLU A 89 -0.02 -7.96 -9.31
CA GLU A 89 -0.23 -7.92 -10.75
C GLU A 89 -1.72 -7.81 -11.07
N ILE A 90 -2.11 -6.86 -11.92
CA ILE A 90 -3.50 -6.61 -12.30
C ILE A 90 -3.59 -6.78 -13.82
N PRO A 91 -3.75 -8.01 -14.33
CA PRO A 91 -3.75 -8.25 -15.78
C PRO A 91 -5.05 -7.79 -16.46
N SER A 92 -6.15 -7.66 -15.69
CA SER A 92 -7.46 -7.31 -16.22
C SER A 92 -8.37 -6.69 -15.15
N ILE A 93 -9.51 -6.15 -15.60
CA ILE A 93 -10.53 -5.54 -14.72
C ILE A 93 -11.04 -6.52 -13.65
N GLY A 94 -11.16 -7.81 -13.99
CA GLY A 94 -11.63 -8.84 -13.04
C GLY A 94 -10.68 -9.05 -11.85
N ALA A 95 -9.39 -8.76 -12.02
CA ALA A 95 -8.38 -8.90 -10.97
C ALA A 95 -8.29 -7.68 -10.04
N ILE A 96 -8.83 -6.51 -10.46
CA ILE A 96 -8.74 -5.26 -9.69
C ILE A 96 -9.32 -5.43 -8.29
N ARG A 97 -10.51 -6.03 -8.18
CA ARG A 97 -11.25 -6.10 -6.91
C ARG A 97 -10.47 -6.83 -5.81
N ILE A 98 -9.74 -7.88 -6.18
CA ILE A 98 -9.00 -8.71 -5.22
C ILE A 98 -7.69 -8.01 -4.87
N ASN A 99 -6.88 -7.68 -5.87
CA ASN A 99 -5.49 -7.24 -5.67
C ASN A 99 -5.40 -5.85 -5.04
N THR A 100 -6.43 -5.01 -5.18
CA THR A 100 -6.47 -3.69 -4.54
C THR A 100 -6.84 -3.73 -3.06
N GLN A 101 -7.30 -4.87 -2.52
CA GLN A 101 -7.67 -5.02 -1.11
C GLN A 101 -6.62 -5.77 -0.28
N GLU A 102 -5.84 -6.64 -0.92
CA GLU A 102 -4.87 -7.52 -0.25
C GLU A 102 -3.72 -6.79 0.46
N TYR A 103 -3.45 -5.52 0.16
CA TYR A 103 -2.44 -4.74 0.89
C TYR A 103 -2.73 -4.65 2.40
N LEU A 104 -4.00 -4.80 2.81
CA LEU A 104 -4.41 -4.81 4.21
C LEU A 104 -3.78 -5.98 4.98
N ASP A 105 -3.53 -7.13 4.33
CA ASP A 105 -2.89 -8.28 4.98
C ASP A 105 -1.45 -7.96 5.37
N VAL A 106 -0.77 -7.12 4.60
CA VAL A 106 0.59 -6.66 4.89
C VAL A 106 0.59 -5.62 6.01
N LEU A 107 -0.38 -4.71 6.00
CA LEU A 107 -0.56 -3.71 7.07
C LEU A 107 -1.00 -4.33 8.40
N GLY A 108 -1.70 -5.47 8.36
CA GLY A 108 -2.15 -6.20 9.54
C GLY A 108 -1.03 -6.90 10.32
N ARG A 109 0.12 -7.20 9.70
CA ARG A 109 1.19 -8.01 10.34
C ARG A 109 1.67 -7.44 11.69
N PRO A 110 1.98 -6.13 11.84
CA PRO A 110 2.37 -5.59 13.14
C PRO A 110 1.23 -5.62 14.17
N MET A 111 -0.03 -5.55 13.73
CA MET A 111 -1.20 -5.64 14.61
C MET A 111 -1.33 -7.05 15.21
N VAL A 112 -1.11 -8.09 14.41
CA VAL A 112 -1.10 -9.49 14.89
C VAL A 112 0.03 -9.69 15.92
N LEU A 113 1.23 -9.15 15.67
CA LEU A 113 2.38 -9.24 16.57
C LEU A 113 2.19 -8.49 17.90
N ALA A 114 1.34 -7.47 17.94
CA ALA A 114 1.00 -6.78 19.18
C ALA A 114 0.14 -7.64 20.14
N GLY A 115 -0.40 -8.77 19.67
CA GLY A 115 -1.11 -9.75 20.47
C GLY A 115 -2.35 -9.17 21.14
N ASN A 116 -2.53 -9.45 22.44
CA ASN A 116 -3.71 -8.99 23.19
C ASN A 116 -3.88 -7.46 23.20
N ARG A 117 -2.81 -6.68 23.04
CA ARG A 117 -2.91 -5.20 22.99
C ARG A 117 -3.66 -4.69 21.76
N ALA A 118 -3.64 -5.45 20.67
CA ALA A 118 -4.36 -5.11 19.44
C ALA A 118 -5.83 -5.55 19.44
N LYS A 119 -6.25 -6.38 20.40
CA LYS A 119 -7.65 -6.82 20.55
C LYS A 119 -8.48 -5.77 21.24
N GLN A 120 -8.76 -4.68 20.54
CA GLN A 120 -9.62 -3.59 20.99
C GLN A 120 -10.86 -3.53 20.10
N VAL A 121 -12.03 -3.36 20.71
CA VAL A 121 -13.28 -3.19 19.96
C VAL A 121 -13.27 -1.81 19.31
N GLN A 122 -13.49 -1.77 18.00
CA GLN A 122 -13.66 -0.53 17.25
C GLN A 122 -15.08 -0.44 16.69
N TRP A 123 -15.66 0.76 16.73
CA TRP A 123 -16.99 1.02 16.19
C TRP A 123 -16.86 1.71 14.83
N THR A 124 -17.60 1.23 13.85
CA THR A 124 -17.71 1.89 12.54
C THR A 124 -18.52 3.18 12.65
N ASN A 125 -18.39 4.04 11.64
CA ASN A 125 -19.40 5.07 11.40
C ASN A 125 -20.76 4.43 11.08
N VAL A 126 -21.81 5.24 11.13
CA VAL A 126 -23.16 4.84 10.72
C VAL A 126 -23.16 4.49 9.23
N TYR A 127 -23.73 3.34 8.88
CA TYR A 127 -23.89 2.90 7.49
C TYR A 127 -25.23 2.18 7.28
N GLN A 128 -25.66 2.07 6.03
CA GLN A 128 -26.87 1.33 5.66
C GLN A 128 -26.57 -0.17 5.69
N ASP A 129 -27.33 -0.92 6.49
CA ASP A 129 -27.16 -2.35 6.58
C ASP A 129 -27.45 -3.06 5.25
N ALA A 130 -26.63 -4.07 4.93
CA ALA A 130 -26.72 -4.81 3.68
C ALA A 130 -28.00 -5.67 3.58
N LEU A 131 -28.59 -6.06 4.72
CA LEU A 131 -29.86 -6.81 4.77
C LEU A 131 -31.08 -5.88 4.88
N GLY A 132 -30.89 -4.57 4.84
CA GLY A 132 -31.98 -3.59 4.85
C GLY A 132 -32.55 -3.29 6.23
N LEU A 133 -31.85 -3.61 7.33
CA LEU A 133 -32.30 -3.24 8.68
C LEU A 133 -32.38 -1.72 8.91
N GLY A 134 -31.72 -0.92 8.07
CA GLY A 134 -31.65 0.54 8.19
C GLY A 134 -30.25 1.02 8.56
N LEU A 135 -30.16 2.16 9.24
CA LEU A 135 -28.90 2.74 9.68
C LEU A 135 -28.38 2.02 10.94
N VAL A 136 -27.16 1.49 10.86
CA VAL A 136 -26.54 0.69 11.93
C VAL A 136 -25.08 1.09 12.17
N VAL A 137 -24.53 0.61 13.29
CA VAL A 137 -23.09 0.66 13.60
C VAL A 137 -22.61 -0.76 13.94
N THR A 138 -21.35 -1.07 13.64
CA THR A 138 -20.77 -2.39 13.92
C THR A 138 -19.57 -2.28 14.84
N GLY A 139 -19.56 -3.11 15.89
CA GLY A 139 -18.37 -3.36 16.71
C GLY A 139 -17.51 -4.44 16.05
N THR A 140 -16.26 -4.11 15.74
CA THR A 140 -15.31 -5.03 15.12
C THR A 140 -14.21 -5.42 16.11
N LEU A 141 -13.74 -6.67 16.01
CA LEU A 141 -12.60 -7.19 16.77
C LEU A 141 -11.80 -8.16 15.89
N PRO A 142 -10.47 -8.01 15.74
CA PRO A 142 -9.70 -8.90 14.88
C PRO A 142 -9.48 -10.27 15.55
N VAL A 143 -9.59 -11.31 14.73
CA VAL A 143 -9.21 -12.69 15.10
C VAL A 143 -7.83 -12.97 14.51
N PHE A 144 -6.93 -13.53 15.32
CA PHE A 144 -5.56 -13.82 14.91
C PHE A 144 -5.33 -15.31 14.77
N ASN A 145 -4.56 -15.69 13.75
CA ASN A 145 -4.01 -17.03 13.67
C ASN A 145 -2.79 -17.15 14.58
N LEU A 146 -2.79 -18.14 15.49
CA LEU A 146 -1.74 -18.36 16.49
C LEU A 146 -0.96 -19.67 16.26
N THR A 147 -1.27 -20.41 15.19
CA THR A 147 -0.53 -21.61 14.78
C THR A 147 0.81 -21.27 14.16
#